data_AF-A0A4R2NUF8-F1
#
_entry.id   AF-A0A4R2NUF8-F1
#
_cell.length_a   1.000
_cell.length_b   1.000
_cell.length_c   1.000
_cell.angle_alpha   90.00
_cell.angle_beta   90.00
_cell.angle_gamma   90.00
#
_symmetry.space_group_name_H-M   'P 1'
#
loop_
_entity.id
_entity.type
_entity.pdbx_description
1 polymer ?
#
loop_
_entity_poly.entity_id
_entity_poly.type
_entity_poly.pdbx_seq_one_letter_code
_entity_poly.pdbx_strand_id
1 'polypeptide(L)'
;MKIQHLEERVIDYKESIKTVVDKKKLWEIETKKLIVNTLKNIVKQYDIGWIVQELNWINNNEAVNITFNSFPSELIDCTNQIPSYQFIQGGTLVFTESYSGDVYVFIMFPFVEQLDNTSLELGFYSPQEITEKLIVEKVDEFLKEMIKWEVPTHKNSLGFVRKEG
;
A
#
# COMPACT_ATOMS: atom_id res chain seq x y z
N MET A 1 -24.61 38.89 5.10
CA MET A 1 -24.77 37.43 5.30
C MET A 1 -25.81 37.23 6.40
N LYS A 2 -26.74 36.28 6.26
CA LYS A 2 -27.81 36.03 7.26
C LYS A 2 -27.69 34.62 7.81
N ILE A 3 -28.17 34.38 9.05
CA ILE A 3 -28.13 33.06 9.70
C ILE A 3 -28.85 31.99 8.85
N GLN A 4 -29.92 32.36 8.15
CA GLN A 4 -30.66 31.45 7.26
C GLN A 4 -29.78 30.87 6.13
N HIS A 5 -28.71 31.57 5.72
CA HIS A 5 -27.78 31.04 4.70
C HIS A 5 -26.92 29.87 5.21
N LEU A 6 -26.97 29.56 6.51
CA LEU A 6 -26.30 28.39 7.07
C LEU A 6 -27.11 27.11 6.91
N GLU A 7 -28.42 27.19 6.62
CA GLU A 7 -29.29 26.02 6.57
C GLU A 7 -28.82 24.97 5.55
N GLU A 8 -28.50 25.41 4.33
CA GLU A 8 -27.92 24.56 3.29
C GLU A 8 -26.61 23.91 3.75
N ARG A 9 -25.70 24.70 4.37
CA ARG A 9 -24.41 24.19 4.85
C ARG A 9 -24.55 23.20 6.01
N VAL A 10 -25.54 23.39 6.88
CA VAL A 10 -25.84 22.46 7.97
C VAL A 10 -26.40 21.14 7.42
N ILE A 11 -27.20 21.19 6.37
CA ILE A 11 -27.71 19.99 5.68
C ILE A 11 -26.55 19.25 5.02
N ASP A 12 -25.76 19.93 4.19
CA ASP A 12 -24.58 19.36 3.51
C ASP A 12 -23.64 18.67 4.52
N TYR A 13 -23.39 19.32 5.67
CA TYR A 13 -22.51 18.77 6.69
C TYR A 13 -23.07 17.49 7.31
N LYS A 14 -24.37 17.45 7.64
CA LYS A 14 -25.01 16.24 8.16
C LYS A 14 -24.97 15.09 7.15
N GLU A 15 -25.18 15.39 5.87
CA GLU A 15 -25.10 14.40 4.78
C GLU A 15 -23.68 13.87 4.59
N SER A 16 -22.66 14.71 4.74
CA SER A 16 -21.26 14.29 4.67
C SER A 16 -20.91 13.31 5.81
N ILE A 17 -21.36 13.58 7.05
CA ILE A 17 -21.17 12.65 8.17
C ILE A 17 -21.82 11.30 7.88
N LYS A 18 -23.07 11.31 7.37
CA LYS A 18 -23.78 10.09 7.02
C LYS A 18 -23.02 9.29 5.97
N THR A 19 -22.51 9.97 4.94
CA THR A 19 -21.71 9.35 3.88
C THR A 19 -20.46 8.68 4.43
N VAL A 20 -19.72 9.35 5.33
CA VAL A 20 -18.55 8.78 5.99
C VAL A 20 -18.95 7.53 6.77
N VAL A 21 -19.98 7.62 7.62
CA VAL A 21 -20.46 6.48 8.43
C VAL A 21 -20.84 5.27 7.56
N ASP A 22 -21.50 5.49 6.42
CA ASP A 22 -21.90 4.42 5.51
C ASP A 22 -20.68 3.78 4.83
N LYS A 23 -19.66 4.56 4.46
CA LYS A 23 -18.38 4.02 3.97
C LYS A 23 -17.67 3.17 5.04
N LYS A 24 -17.56 3.66 6.28
CA LYS A 24 -16.92 2.93 7.39
C LYS A 24 -17.63 1.59 7.66
N LYS A 25 -18.96 1.55 7.61
CA LYS A 25 -19.73 0.30 7.74
C LYS A 25 -19.41 -0.69 6.61
N LEU A 26 -19.29 -0.21 5.38
CA LEU A 26 -18.97 -1.06 4.24
C LEU A 26 -17.54 -1.60 4.30
N TRP A 27 -16.62 -0.83 4.86
CA TRP A 27 -15.27 -1.31 5.18
C TRP A 27 -15.31 -2.54 6.10
N GLU A 28 -15.99 -2.41 7.24
CA GLU A 28 -16.10 -3.43 8.29
C GLU A 28 -16.81 -4.72 7.83
N ILE A 29 -17.92 -4.57 7.09
CA ILE A 29 -18.79 -5.70 6.76
C ILE A 29 -18.26 -6.51 5.56
N GLU A 30 -17.63 -5.84 4.58
CA GLU A 30 -17.35 -6.45 3.28
C GLU A 30 -15.92 -6.19 2.80
N THR A 31 -15.52 -4.92 2.71
CA THR A 31 -14.33 -4.51 1.95
C THR A 31 -13.05 -5.09 2.52
N LYS A 32 -12.87 -5.02 3.85
CA LYS A 32 -11.70 -5.59 4.53
C LYS A 32 -11.58 -7.08 4.26
N LYS A 33 -12.71 -7.81 4.36
CA LYS A 33 -12.76 -9.25 4.13
C LYS A 33 -12.42 -9.61 2.67
N LEU A 34 -12.87 -8.81 1.71
CA LEU A 34 -12.52 -8.99 0.30
C LEU A 34 -11.00 -8.83 0.09
N ILE A 35 -10.39 -7.79 0.65
CA ILE A 35 -8.94 -7.55 0.58
C ILE A 35 -8.18 -8.73 1.20
N VAL A 36 -8.52 -9.11 2.43
CA VAL A 36 -7.87 -10.22 3.15
C VAL A 36 -7.92 -11.52 2.35
N ASN A 37 -9.10 -11.88 1.83
CA ASN A 37 -9.26 -13.12 1.09
C ASN A 37 -8.48 -13.11 -0.22
N THR A 38 -8.53 -12.00 -0.96
CA THR A 38 -7.81 -11.86 -2.23
C THR A 38 -6.30 -11.95 -2.01
N LEU A 39 -5.76 -11.22 -1.03
CA LEU A 39 -4.32 -11.28 -0.71
C LEU A 39 -3.90 -12.67 -0.22
N LYS A 40 -4.71 -13.33 0.61
CA LYS A 40 -4.42 -14.71 1.07
C LYS A 40 -4.40 -15.70 -0.09
N ASN A 41 -5.29 -15.54 -1.08
CA ASN A 41 -5.28 -16.36 -2.30
C ASN A 41 -4.00 -16.13 -3.12
N ILE A 42 -3.60 -14.88 -3.29
CA ILE A 42 -2.35 -14.50 -3.98
C ILE A 42 -1.14 -15.13 -3.28
N VAL A 43 -1.02 -15.00 -1.96
CA VAL A 43 0.09 -15.58 -1.18
C VAL A 43 0.13 -17.10 -1.31
N LYS A 44 -1.04 -17.76 -1.33
CA LYS A 44 -1.10 -19.21 -1.53
C LYS A 44 -0.67 -19.65 -2.94
N GLN A 45 -0.92 -18.82 -3.95
CA GLN A 45 -0.62 -19.16 -5.34
C GLN A 45 0.84 -18.91 -5.72
N TYR A 46 1.47 -17.90 -5.11
CA TYR A 46 2.86 -17.52 -5.40
C TYR A 46 3.66 -17.47 -4.11
N ASP A 47 4.51 -18.47 -3.88
CA ASP A 47 5.36 -18.54 -2.69
C ASP A 47 6.67 -17.78 -2.90
N ILE A 48 6.61 -16.47 -2.66
CA ILE A 48 7.79 -15.58 -2.73
C ILE A 48 8.16 -15.02 -1.34
N GLY A 49 7.74 -15.70 -0.27
CA GLY A 49 8.08 -15.32 1.10
C GLY A 49 7.38 -14.06 1.65
N TRP A 50 6.31 -13.62 0.99
CA TRP A 50 5.39 -12.61 1.51
C TRP A 50 4.30 -13.19 2.43
N ILE A 51 3.74 -12.36 3.29
CA ILE A 51 2.62 -12.70 4.19
C ILE A 51 1.55 -11.61 4.15
N VAL A 52 0.32 -11.98 4.53
CA VAL A 52 -0.78 -11.04 4.77
C VAL A 52 -0.88 -10.76 6.27
N GLN A 53 -0.97 -9.48 6.64
CA GLN A 53 -1.22 -9.08 8.03
C GLN A 53 -2.49 -8.24 8.14
N GLU A 54 -3.24 -8.48 9.21
CA GLU A 54 -4.39 -7.68 9.61
C GLU A 54 -3.97 -6.87 10.84
N LEU A 55 -3.92 -5.55 10.70
CA LEU A 55 -3.46 -4.61 11.72
C LEU A 55 -4.66 -3.91 12.35
N ASN A 56 -5.04 -4.33 13.54
CA ASN A 56 -6.10 -3.73 14.33
C ASN A 56 -5.47 -3.00 15.52
N TRP A 57 -5.35 -1.68 15.43
CA TRP A 57 -4.82 -0.86 16.52
C TRP A 57 -5.99 -0.34 17.36
N ILE A 58 -5.90 -0.50 18.68
CA ILE A 58 -6.91 0.02 19.60
C ILE A 58 -7.03 1.54 19.39
N ASN A 59 -8.20 1.99 18.91
CA ASN A 59 -8.59 3.39 18.60
C ASN A 59 -8.14 3.98 17.24
N ASN A 60 -7.51 3.24 16.33
CA ASN A 60 -7.06 3.76 15.02
C ASN A 60 -7.64 2.96 13.84
N ASN A 61 -7.49 3.52 12.63
CA ASN A 61 -7.91 2.91 11.38
C ASN A 61 -7.32 1.50 11.23
N GLU A 62 -8.17 0.56 10.88
CA GLU A 62 -7.76 -0.81 10.58
C GLU A 62 -7.04 -0.86 9.24
N ALA A 63 -6.01 -1.70 9.15
CA ALA A 63 -5.28 -1.91 7.91
C ALA A 63 -5.11 -3.39 7.60
N VAL A 64 -5.05 -3.70 6.31
CA VAL A 64 -4.66 -4.99 5.77
C VAL A 64 -3.46 -4.74 4.87
N ASN A 65 -2.41 -5.53 5.04
CA ASN A 65 -1.22 -5.39 4.22
C ASN A 65 -0.73 -6.73 3.67
N ILE A 66 0.06 -6.65 2.61
CA ILE A 66 0.92 -7.73 2.13
C ILE A 66 2.37 -7.23 2.19
N THR A 67 3.26 -8.02 2.78
CA THR A 67 4.64 -7.61 3.09
C THR A 67 5.61 -8.77 2.88
N PHE A 68 6.84 -8.46 2.46
CA PHE A 68 7.90 -9.47 2.42
C PHE A 68 8.44 -9.76 3.82
N ASN A 69 8.31 -11.02 4.23
CA ASN A 69 8.68 -11.48 5.57
C ASN A 69 9.87 -12.45 5.55
N SER A 70 10.02 -13.21 4.48
CA SER A 70 11.10 -14.19 4.34
C SER A 70 11.62 -14.21 2.92
N PHE A 71 12.86 -14.67 2.78
CA PHE A 71 13.44 -14.89 1.47
C PHE A 71 12.73 -16.06 0.75
N PRO A 72 12.49 -15.99 -0.57
CA PRO A 72 11.94 -17.10 -1.33
C PRO A 72 12.79 -18.36 -1.17
N SER A 73 12.16 -19.45 -0.73
CA SER A 73 12.86 -20.70 -0.41
C SER A 73 13.59 -21.30 -1.60
N GLU A 74 13.03 -21.15 -2.81
CA GLU A 74 13.62 -21.61 -4.08
C GLU A 74 14.96 -20.94 -4.41
N LEU A 75 15.24 -19.77 -3.84
CA LEU A 75 16.46 -19.01 -4.14
C LEU A 75 17.53 -19.16 -3.06
N ILE A 76 17.28 -19.94 -2.00
CA ILE A 76 18.15 -19.98 -0.81
C ILE A 76 19.59 -20.42 -1.14
N ASP A 77 19.75 -21.24 -2.17
CA ASP A 77 21.06 -21.69 -2.65
C ASP A 77 21.86 -20.57 -3.31
N CYS A 78 21.21 -19.51 -3.79
CA CYS A 78 21.88 -18.32 -4.33
C CYS A 78 22.46 -17.44 -3.22
N THR A 79 21.77 -17.30 -2.08
CA THR A 79 22.21 -16.43 -0.98
C THR A 79 23.30 -17.07 -0.14
N ASN A 80 23.31 -18.40 -0.01
CA ASN A 80 24.40 -19.15 0.62
C ASN A 80 25.77 -18.92 -0.04
N GLN A 81 25.80 -18.42 -1.28
CA GLN A 81 27.04 -18.06 -1.99
C GLN A 81 27.61 -16.71 -1.55
N ILE A 82 26.80 -15.86 -0.89
CA ILE A 82 27.19 -14.53 -0.44
C ILE A 82 26.83 -14.40 1.06
N PRO A 83 27.76 -14.74 1.97
CA PRO A 83 27.51 -14.72 3.42
C PRO A 83 27.09 -13.36 3.99
N SER A 84 27.39 -12.27 3.26
CA SER A 84 27.02 -10.90 3.64
C SER A 84 25.65 -10.46 3.11
N TYR A 85 24.99 -11.26 2.27
CA TYR A 85 23.67 -10.90 1.75
C TYR A 85 22.62 -11.05 2.83
N GLN A 86 21.99 -9.94 3.20
CA GLN A 86 20.81 -9.92 4.04
C GLN A 86 19.61 -9.59 3.17
N PHE A 87 18.62 -10.48 3.16
CA PHE A 87 17.33 -10.15 2.57
C PHE A 87 16.73 -8.99 3.35
N ILE A 88 16.42 -7.90 2.65
CA ILE A 88 15.86 -6.72 3.27
C ILE A 88 14.38 -6.98 3.47
N GLN A 89 14.02 -7.43 4.68
CA GLN A 89 12.64 -7.53 5.11
C GLN A 89 11.99 -6.14 5.09
N GLY A 90 10.75 -6.07 4.61
CA GLY A 90 10.06 -4.81 4.35
C GLY A 90 9.62 -4.71 2.90
N GLY A 91 9.08 -3.56 2.51
CA GLY A 91 8.30 -3.47 1.28
C GLY A 91 6.89 -3.99 1.55
N THR A 92 5.97 -3.06 1.75
CA THR A 92 4.62 -3.37 2.20
C THR A 92 3.61 -2.61 1.36
N LEU A 93 2.69 -3.33 0.73
CA LEU A 93 1.48 -2.74 0.16
C LEU A 93 0.41 -2.70 1.26
N VAL A 94 -0.08 -1.52 1.57
CA VAL A 94 -1.03 -1.26 2.65
C VAL A 94 -2.37 -0.82 2.08
N PHE A 95 -3.44 -1.44 2.54
CA PHE A 95 -4.82 -0.96 2.41
C PHE A 95 -5.29 -0.56 3.80
N THR A 96 -5.56 0.72 4.02
CA THR A 96 -6.02 1.21 5.32
C THR A 96 -7.27 2.04 5.14
N GLU A 97 -8.21 1.92 6.07
CA GLU A 97 -9.31 2.85 6.14
C GLU A 97 -8.77 4.26 6.42
N SER A 98 -9.37 5.29 5.84
CA SER A 98 -9.03 6.69 6.13
C SER A 98 -10.08 7.32 7.05
N TYR A 99 -9.84 8.57 7.46
CA TYR A 99 -10.83 9.33 8.23
C TYR A 99 -12.14 9.54 7.44
N SER A 100 -12.06 9.74 6.12
CA SER A 100 -13.25 9.90 5.25
C SER A 100 -14.02 8.59 5.02
N GLY A 101 -13.51 7.46 5.52
CA GLY A 101 -14.03 6.13 5.24
C GLY A 101 -13.60 5.59 3.86
N ASP A 102 -12.80 6.34 3.11
CA ASP A 102 -12.15 5.82 1.90
C ASP A 102 -11.01 4.86 2.26
N VAL A 103 -10.72 3.92 1.37
CA VAL A 103 -9.57 3.03 1.47
C VAL A 103 -8.36 3.73 0.85
N TYR A 104 -7.40 4.06 1.70
CA TYR A 104 -6.11 4.60 1.30
C TYR A 104 -5.15 3.46 0.98
N VAL A 105 -4.58 3.47 -0.22
CA VAL A 105 -3.67 2.45 -0.72
C VAL A 105 -2.31 3.06 -1.00
N PHE A 106 -1.26 2.48 -0.41
CA PHE A 106 0.10 2.98 -0.58
C PHE A 106 1.14 1.87 -0.35
N ILE A 107 2.34 2.10 -0.87
CA ILE A 107 3.50 1.25 -0.66
C ILE A 107 4.40 1.92 0.37
N MET A 108 4.84 1.16 1.38
CA MET A 108 5.98 1.50 2.21
C MET A 108 7.19 0.74 1.70
N PHE A 109 8.24 1.43 1.28
CA PHE A 109 9.47 0.77 0.83
C PHE A 109 10.21 0.13 2.02
N PRO A 110 11.07 -0.88 1.77
CA PRO A 110 11.90 -1.45 2.82
C PRO A 110 12.78 -0.39 3.48
N PHE A 111 13.00 -0.51 4.79
CA PHE A 111 13.90 0.38 5.51
C PHE A 111 15.35 0.00 5.20
N VAL A 112 16.14 0.97 4.76
CA VAL A 112 17.58 0.83 4.58
C VAL A 112 18.25 2.00 5.29
N GLU A 113 19.21 1.69 6.16
CA GLU A 113 20.00 2.73 6.83
C GLU A 113 20.58 3.68 5.77
N GLN A 114 20.44 5.00 5.98
CA GLN A 114 20.88 6.10 5.09
C GLN A 114 19.93 6.49 3.94
N LEU A 115 18.80 5.80 3.75
CA LEU A 115 17.73 6.24 2.84
C LEU A 115 16.52 6.73 3.63
N ASP A 116 15.93 7.85 3.22
CA ASP A 116 14.69 8.32 3.82
C ASP A 116 13.59 7.27 3.61
N ASN A 117 12.82 7.02 4.67
CA ASN A 117 11.62 6.19 4.61
C ASN A 117 10.64 6.80 3.61
N THR A 118 10.61 6.24 2.41
CA THR A 118 9.74 6.71 1.35
C THR A 118 8.50 5.84 1.27
N SER A 119 7.38 6.48 0.99
CA SER A 119 6.13 5.81 0.65
C SER A 119 5.66 6.28 -0.71
N LEU A 120 5.05 5.38 -1.47
CA LEU A 120 4.38 5.72 -2.73
C LEU A 120 2.86 5.62 -2.54
N GLU A 121 2.17 6.74 -2.66
CA GLU A 121 0.70 6.76 -2.71
C GLU A 121 0.21 6.11 -4.01
N LEU A 122 -0.70 5.13 -3.88
CA LEU A 122 -1.37 4.48 -5.01
C LEU A 122 -2.82 4.96 -5.20
N GLY A 123 -3.39 5.64 -4.20
CA GLY A 123 -4.64 6.39 -4.31
C GLY A 123 -5.60 6.22 -3.12
N PHE A 124 -6.73 6.93 -3.21
CA PHE A 124 -7.88 6.82 -2.32
C PHE A 124 -9.07 6.28 -3.11
N TYR A 125 -9.75 5.28 -2.54
CA TYR A 125 -10.88 4.61 -3.18
C TYR A 125 -12.06 4.54 -2.23
N SER A 126 -13.27 4.79 -2.70
CA SER A 126 -14.46 4.41 -1.94
C SER A 126 -14.43 2.90 -1.68
N PRO A 127 -14.91 2.40 -0.54
CA PRO A 127 -14.91 0.97 -0.26
C PRO A 127 -15.65 0.14 -1.34
N GLN A 128 -16.65 0.74 -2.01
CA GLN A 128 -17.39 0.14 -3.14
C GLN A 128 -16.56 -0.06 -4.41
N GLU A 129 -15.49 0.72 -4.57
CA GLU A 129 -14.60 0.66 -5.74
C GLU A 129 -13.54 -0.44 -5.57
N ILE A 130 -13.35 -0.94 -4.35
CA ILE A 130 -12.45 -2.04 -4.06
C ILE A 130 -13.04 -3.33 -4.62
N THR A 131 -12.39 -3.82 -5.67
CA THR A 131 -12.72 -5.09 -6.32
C THR A 131 -11.51 -6.02 -6.29
N GLU A 132 -11.73 -7.33 -6.48
CA GLU A 132 -10.63 -8.29 -6.63
C GLU A 132 -9.65 -7.85 -7.74
N LYS A 133 -10.18 -7.36 -8.86
CA LYS A 133 -9.38 -6.80 -9.96
C LYS A 133 -8.48 -5.67 -9.49
N LEU A 134 -9.02 -4.68 -8.78
CA LEU A 134 -8.23 -3.55 -8.27
C LEU A 134 -7.15 -4.03 -7.30
N ILE A 135 -7.47 -4.98 -6.41
CA ILE A 135 -6.48 -5.53 -5.46
C ILE A 135 -5.33 -6.20 -6.22
N VAL A 136 -5.63 -7.00 -7.24
CA VAL A 136 -4.61 -7.63 -8.10
C VAL A 136 -3.77 -6.59 -8.85
N GLU A 137 -4.39 -5.55 -9.40
CA GLU A 137 -3.68 -4.44 -10.06
C GLU A 137 -2.72 -3.74 -9.09
N LYS A 138 -3.13 -3.50 -7.84
CA LYS A 138 -2.27 -2.89 -6.82
C LYS A 138 -1.13 -3.80 -6.39
N VAL A 139 -1.33 -5.12 -6.36
CA VAL A 139 -0.25 -6.09 -6.12
C VAL A 139 0.75 -6.11 -7.29
N ASP A 140 0.27 -6.02 -8.55
CA ASP A 140 1.13 -5.90 -9.72
C ASP A 140 1.96 -4.59 -9.71
N GLU A 141 1.33 -3.46 -9.39
CA GLU A 141 2.02 -2.18 -9.19
C GLU A 141 3.07 -2.28 -8.07
N PHE A 142 2.73 -2.89 -6.94
CA PHE A 142 3.66 -3.13 -5.84
C PHE A 142 4.88 -3.94 -6.28
N LEU A 143 4.68 -5.09 -6.95
CA LEU A 143 5.79 -5.91 -7.43
C LEU A 143 6.68 -5.15 -8.43
N LYS A 144 6.10 -4.34 -9.32
CA LYS A 144 6.87 -3.50 -10.24
C LYS A 144 7.78 -2.53 -9.51
N GLU A 145 7.30 -1.89 -8.45
CA GLU A 145 8.12 -0.97 -7.65
C GLU A 145 9.20 -1.72 -6.87
N MET A 146 8.89 -2.90 -6.32
CA MET A 146 9.88 -3.74 -5.63
C MET A 146 10.99 -4.24 -6.58
N ILE A 147 10.64 -4.62 -7.81
CA ILE A 147 11.62 -5.01 -8.84
C ILE A 147 12.53 -3.83 -9.20
N LYS A 148 11.98 -2.63 -9.37
CA LYS A 148 12.80 -1.42 -9.63
C LYS A 148 13.71 -1.09 -8.45
N TRP A 149 13.25 -1.36 -7.24
CA TRP A 149 14.00 -1.13 -6.03
C TRP A 149 15.20 -2.10 -5.91
N GLU A 150 14.99 -3.39 -6.20
CA GLU A 150 16.05 -4.41 -6.23
C GLU A 150 17.06 -4.21 -7.37
N VAL A 151 16.58 -3.75 -8.54
CA VAL A 151 17.43 -3.50 -9.72
C VAL A 151 17.24 -2.06 -10.20
N PRO A 152 17.89 -1.07 -9.54
CA PRO A 152 17.79 0.32 -9.94
C PRO A 152 18.24 0.50 -11.38
N THR A 153 17.34 1.00 -12.24
CA THR A 153 17.69 1.30 -13.62
C THR A 153 18.50 2.60 -13.65
N HIS A 154 19.82 2.52 -13.46
CA HIS A 154 20.70 3.67 -13.66
C HIS A 154 20.65 4.08 -15.13
N LYS A 155 19.80 5.05 -15.48
CA LYS A 155 20.00 5.84 -16.71
C LYS A 155 21.25 6.68 -16.46
N ASN A 156 22.38 6.24 -17.00
CA ASN A 156 23.61 7.03 -17.07
C ASN A 156 23.31 8.41 -17.66
N SER A 157 23.13 9.43 -16.82
CA SER A 157 23.28 10.83 -17.22
C SER A 157 24.78 11.16 -17.24
N LEU A 158 25.54 10.46 -18.09
CA LEU A 158 26.90 10.85 -18.45
C LEU A 158 26.78 11.87 -19.59
N GLY A 159 26.66 13.14 -19.18
CA GLY A 159 26.54 14.27 -20.10
C GLY A 159 27.04 15.57 -19.48
N PHE A 160 28.08 15.53 -18.65
CA PHE A 160 28.86 16.74 -18.36
C PHE A 160 29.69 17.08 -19.60
N VAL A 161 29.15 17.92 -20.48
CA VAL A 161 29.97 18.65 -21.44
C VAL A 161 30.71 19.73 -20.66
N ARG A 162 32.00 19.51 -20.39
CA ARG A 162 32.93 20.58 -20.02
C ARG A 162 32.88 21.63 -21.14
N LYS A 163 32.45 22.85 -20.82
CA LYS A 163 32.86 24.02 -21.59
C LYS A 163 34.27 24.37 -21.13
N GLU A 164 35.26 24.03 -21.95
CA GLU A 164 36.59 24.64 -21.86
C GLU A 164 36.62 25.86 -22.78
N GLY A 165 37.23 26.94 -22.28
CA GLY A 165 37.91 27.98 -23.05
C GLY A 165 37.04 29.06 -23.67
#